data_AF-G0PG73-F1
#
_entry.id   AF-G0PG73-F1
#
_cell.length_a   1.000
_cell.length_b   1.000
_cell.length_c   1.000
_cell.angle_alpha   90.00
_cell.angle_beta   90.00
_cell.angle_gamma   90.00
#
_symmetry.space_group_name_H-M   'P 1'
#
loop_
_entity.id
_entity.type
_entity.pdbx_description
1 polymer ?
#
loop_
_entity_poly.entity_id
_entity_poly.type
_entity_poly.pdbx_seq_one_letter_code
_entity_poly.pdbx_strand_id
1 'polypeptide(L)'
;MSKIFNVLLTFSAISRFFLYFFPSTERFILSLQKKVISRIHIIYGLLFIEEAVLVVLRFKRLITKDEQFIATIDFVTTIDYTILNTILFLSGFLYIPIVISLKKYKNLPSAQQSNPQKYIMYQTMIMIIYRIPVMILIVINIAIEKEYKIIWVFFLMTDITDVFVTPFIIQVSYLSCNKRNMEVVFSIYTNRLITFFGRLSGRRIHPASDIELVVTSNM
;
A
#
# COMPACT_ATOMS: atom_id res chain seq x y z
N MET A 1 0.65 -6.14 11.40
CA MET A 1 1.46 -5.11 10.68
C MET A 1 0.58 -4.01 10.07
N SER A 2 -0.66 -4.32 9.66
CA SER A 2 -1.55 -3.39 8.97
C SER A 2 -2.11 -2.26 9.86
N LYS A 3 -2.34 -2.46 11.16
CA LYS A 3 -2.89 -1.41 12.04
C LYS A 3 -2.03 -0.15 12.11
N ILE A 4 -0.74 -0.32 12.44
CA ILE A 4 0.22 0.79 12.54
C ILE A 4 0.29 1.54 11.21
N PHE A 5 0.35 0.79 10.11
CA PHE A 5 0.36 1.35 8.77
C PHE A 5 -0.91 2.15 8.46
N ASN A 6 -2.09 1.63 8.80
CA ASN A 6 -3.37 2.31 8.62
C ASN A 6 -3.43 3.62 9.42
N VAL A 7 -3.01 3.60 10.69
CA VAL A 7 -2.97 4.80 11.54
C VAL A 7 -2.04 5.87 10.95
N LEU A 8 -0.86 5.47 10.49
CA LEU A 8 0.10 6.39 9.86
C LEU A 8 -0.42 6.95 8.53
N LEU A 9 -1.07 6.12 7.71
CA LEU A 9 -1.70 6.56 6.47
C LEU A 9 -2.81 7.57 6.74
N THR A 10 -3.71 7.28 7.69
CA THR A 10 -4.78 8.20 8.05
C THR A 10 -4.24 9.52 8.61
N PHE A 11 -3.25 9.47 9.51
CA PHE A 11 -2.59 10.68 10.02
C PHE A 11 -1.96 11.50 8.90
N SER A 12 -1.29 10.83 7.95
CA SER A 12 -0.70 11.49 6.79
C SER A 12 -1.77 12.10 5.87
N ALA A 13 -2.92 11.46 5.70
CA ALA A 13 -4.03 11.95 4.88
C ALA A 13 -4.61 13.23 5.47
N ILE A 14 -4.95 13.19 6.76
CA ILE A 14 -5.50 14.32 7.51
C ILE A 14 -4.53 15.50 7.50
N SER A 15 -3.27 15.27 7.86
CA SER A 15 -2.25 16.33 7.90
C SER A 15 -2.13 17.06 6.56
N ARG A 16 -2.16 16.33 5.45
CA ARG A 16 -2.04 16.89 4.10
C ARG A 16 -3.29 17.62 3.66
N PHE A 17 -4.45 17.10 3.99
CA PHE A 17 -5.71 17.77 3.73
C PHE A 17 -5.72 19.17 4.38
N PHE A 18 -5.37 19.25 5.67
CA PHE A 18 -5.31 20.52 6.38
C PHE A 18 -4.24 21.47 5.82
N LEU A 19 -3.02 20.98 5.55
CA LEU A 19 -1.97 21.80 4.95
C LEU A 19 -2.38 22.37 3.58
N TYR A 20 -3.13 21.59 2.78
CA TYR A 20 -3.52 22.00 1.44
C TYR A 20 -4.67 23.01 1.44
N PHE A 21 -5.73 22.75 2.21
CA PHE A 21 -6.94 23.59 2.21
C PHE A 21 -6.89 24.74 3.22
N PHE A 22 -6.07 24.64 4.26
CA PHE A 22 -5.97 25.62 5.34
C PHE A 22 -4.50 25.97 5.62
N PRO A 23 -3.86 26.81 4.78
CA PRO A 23 -2.48 27.23 4.97
C PRO A 23 -2.20 27.85 6.36
N SER A 24 -3.22 28.46 6.98
CA SER A 24 -3.16 28.98 8.34
C SER A 24 -2.82 27.91 9.40
N THR A 25 -3.09 26.64 9.12
CA THR A 25 -2.80 25.51 10.02
C THR A 25 -1.37 24.99 9.89
N GLU A 26 -0.56 25.51 8.95
CA GLU A 26 0.75 24.98 8.62
C GLU A 26 1.68 24.84 9.84
N ARG A 27 1.83 25.90 10.64
CA ARG A 27 2.69 25.87 11.82
C ARG A 27 2.24 24.82 12.84
N PHE A 28 0.93 24.67 13.01
CA PHE A 28 0.35 23.70 13.92
C PHE A 28 0.57 22.26 13.44
N ILE A 29 0.26 21.98 12.17
CA ILE A 29 0.43 20.64 11.59
C ILE A 29 1.91 20.24 11.57
N LEU A 30 2.82 21.14 11.20
CA LEU A 30 4.27 20.86 11.24
C LEU A 30 4.75 20.57 12.67
N SER A 31 4.24 21.30 13.67
CA SER A 31 4.55 21.01 15.07
C SER A 31 4.00 19.65 15.51
N LEU A 32 2.79 19.27 15.08
CA LEU A 32 2.20 17.98 15.39
C LEU A 32 2.99 16.84 14.74
N GLN A 33 3.34 16.97 13.46
CA GLN A 33 4.15 15.97 12.75
C GLN A 33 5.49 15.74 13.44
N LYS A 34 6.19 16.81 13.84
CA LYS A 34 7.45 16.71 14.61
C LYS A 34 7.26 15.97 15.93
N LYS A 35 6.20 16.28 16.68
CA LYS A 35 5.88 15.59 17.95
C LYS A 35 5.57 14.11 17.73
N VAL A 36 4.73 13.78 16.72
CA VAL A 36 4.36 12.41 16.39
C VAL A 36 5.57 11.60 15.95
N ILE A 37 6.42 12.14 15.06
CA ILE A 37 7.65 11.48 14.62
C ILE A 37 8.62 11.28 15.78
N SER A 38 8.79 12.29 16.65
CA SER A 38 9.65 12.18 17.84
C SER A 38 9.17 11.08 18.80
N ARG A 39 7.86 10.86 18.89
CA ARG A 39 7.23 9.85 19.76
C ARG A 39 6.82 8.58 19.03
N ILE A 40 7.29 8.37 17.80
CA ILE A 40 6.83 7.27 16.95
C ILE A 40 7.08 5.91 17.59
N HIS A 41 8.23 5.72 18.25
CA HIS A 41 8.57 4.48 18.95
C HIS A 41 7.56 4.11 20.03
N ILE A 42 6.98 5.08 20.73
CA ILE A 42 5.97 4.84 21.78
C ILE A 42 4.67 4.36 21.13
N ILE A 43 4.24 5.00 20.05
CA ILE A 43 3.04 4.60 19.29
C ILE A 43 3.21 3.18 18.74
N TYR A 44 4.36 2.89 18.15
CA TYR A 44 4.69 1.54 17.67
C TYR A 44 4.68 0.51 18.81
N GLY A 45 5.29 0.83 19.96
CA GLY A 45 5.32 -0.06 21.12
C GLY A 45 3.93 -0.35 21.66
N LEU A 46 3.09 0.67 21.82
CA LEU A 46 1.71 0.53 22.31
C LEU A 46 0.85 -0.33 21.37
N LEU A 47 0.90 -0.04 20.07
CA LEU A 47 0.17 -0.82 19.08
C LEU A 47 0.72 -2.25 18.95
N PHE A 48 2.02 -2.45 19.10
CA PHE A 48 2.61 -3.79 19.11
C PHE A 48 2.15 -4.62 20.31
N ILE A 49 2.07 -4.01 21.50
CA ILE A 49 1.57 -4.68 22.71
C ILE A 49 0.09 -5.06 22.53
N GLU A 50 -0.74 -4.13 22.03
CA GLU A 50 -2.15 -4.41 21.72
C GLU A 50 -2.30 -5.62 20.77
N GLU A 51 -1.54 -5.62 19.67
CA GLU A 51 -1.53 -6.72 18.72
C GLU A 51 -1.04 -8.04 19.33
N ALA A 52 0.00 -8.00 20.17
CA ALA A 52 0.51 -9.19 20.86
C ALA A 52 -0.55 -9.78 21.81
N VAL A 53 -1.28 -8.93 22.54
CA VAL A 53 -2.40 -9.36 23.40
C VAL A 53 -3.49 -10.02 22.57
N LEU A 54 -3.91 -9.41 21.45
CA LEU A 54 -4.92 -9.97 20.57
C LEU A 54 -4.49 -11.31 19.96
N VAL A 55 -3.21 -11.46 19.57
CA VAL A 55 -2.67 -12.73 19.07
C VAL A 55 -2.74 -13.82 20.14
N VAL A 56 -2.35 -13.53 21.39
CA VAL A 56 -2.44 -14.48 22.50
C VAL A 56 -3.90 -14.89 22.75
N LEU A 57 -4.84 -13.94 22.74
CA LEU A 57 -6.27 -14.21 22.91
C LEU A 57 -6.83 -15.07 21.78
N ARG A 58 -6.44 -14.80 20.52
CA ARG A 58 -6.81 -15.61 19.35
C ARG A 58 -6.22 -17.02 19.39
N PHE A 59 -5.01 -17.18 19.92
CA PHE A 59 -4.42 -18.51 20.13
C PHE A 59 -5.18 -19.28 21.21
N LYS A 60 -5.55 -18.61 22.31
CA LYS A 60 -6.36 -19.21 23.38
C LYS A 60 -7.74 -19.65 22.87
N ARG A 61 -8.35 -18.89 21.95
CA ARG A 61 -9.60 -19.25 21.25
C ARG A 61 -9.50 -20.60 20.52
N LEU A 62 -8.35 -20.95 19.95
CA LEU A 62 -8.17 -22.23 19.23
C LEU A 62 -8.18 -23.45 20.14
N ILE A 63 -7.77 -23.29 21.40
CA ILE A 63 -7.60 -24.39 22.37
C ILE A 63 -8.84 -24.51 23.27
N THR A 64 -9.49 -23.39 23.55
CA THR A 64 -10.60 -23.29 24.48
C THR A 64 -11.91 -23.77 23.85
N LYS A 65 -12.76 -24.46 24.63
CA LYS A 65 -14.12 -24.86 24.23
C LYS A 65 -15.22 -23.97 24.84
N ASP A 66 -14.86 -22.99 25.64
CA ASP A 66 -15.76 -22.01 26.22
C ASP A 66 -16.33 -21.09 25.12
N GLU A 67 -17.58 -21.33 24.77
CA GLU A 67 -18.29 -20.59 23.71
C GLU A 67 -18.46 -19.10 24.06
N GLN A 68 -18.62 -18.75 25.33
CA GLN A 68 -18.79 -17.36 25.75
C GLN A 68 -17.48 -16.58 25.59
N PHE A 69 -16.36 -17.21 25.95
CA PHE A 69 -15.03 -16.64 25.71
C PHE A 69 -14.76 -16.46 24.21
N ILE A 70 -15.06 -17.48 23.39
CA ILE A 70 -14.90 -17.42 21.93
C ILE A 70 -15.72 -16.27 21.33
N ALA A 71 -17.00 -16.17 21.70
CA ALA A 71 -17.89 -15.12 21.21
C ALA A 71 -17.38 -13.71 21.58
N THR A 72 -16.84 -13.55 22.78
CA THR A 72 -16.26 -12.27 23.22
C THR A 72 -15.04 -11.88 22.39
N ILE A 73 -14.13 -12.83 22.12
CA ILE A 73 -12.96 -12.58 21.28
C ILE A 73 -13.37 -12.26 19.84
N ASP A 74 -14.32 -12.99 19.28
CA ASP A 74 -14.81 -12.76 17.92
C ASP A 74 -15.50 -11.39 17.78
N PHE A 75 -16.26 -10.98 18.79
CA PHE A 75 -16.89 -9.65 18.82
C PHE A 75 -15.84 -8.53 18.89
N VAL A 76 -14.89 -8.62 19.82
CA VAL A 76 -13.82 -7.61 19.98
C VAL A 76 -12.97 -7.50 18.70
N THR A 77 -12.59 -8.62 18.11
CA THR A 77 -11.79 -8.64 16.87
C THR A 77 -12.57 -8.10 15.66
N THR A 78 -13.88 -8.37 15.58
CA THR A 78 -14.74 -7.83 14.52
C THR A 78 -14.91 -6.32 14.63
N ILE A 79 -15.14 -5.80 15.84
CA ILE A 79 -15.24 -4.35 16.08
C ILE A 79 -13.94 -3.64 15.70
N ASP A 80 -12.82 -4.13 16.22
CA ASP A 80 -11.50 -3.56 15.98
C ASP A 80 -11.17 -3.47 14.48
N TYR A 81 -11.39 -4.57 13.75
CA TYR A 81 -11.21 -4.60 12.30
C TYR A 81 -12.15 -3.61 11.58
N THR A 82 -13.41 -3.54 11.99
CA THR A 82 -14.41 -2.69 11.34
C THR A 82 -14.08 -1.21 11.50
N ILE A 83 -13.76 -0.78 12.73
CA ILE A 83 -13.38 0.60 13.05
C ILE A 83 -12.17 1.04 12.21
N LEU A 84 -11.11 0.23 12.20
CA LEU A 84 -9.88 0.57 11.48
C LEU A 84 -10.09 0.71 9.97
N ASN A 85 -10.88 -0.19 9.39
CA ASN A 85 -11.15 -0.14 7.95
C ASN A 85 -12.09 1.01 7.57
N THR A 86 -13.07 1.35 8.40
CA THR A 86 -13.90 2.54 8.20
C THR A 86 -13.05 3.81 8.27
N ILE A 87 -12.16 3.94 9.26
CA ILE A 87 -11.24 5.07 9.37
C ILE A 87 -10.34 5.18 8.12
N LEU A 88 -9.77 4.05 7.67
CA LEU A 88 -8.93 4.01 6.48
C LEU A 88 -9.71 4.42 5.22
N PHE A 89 -10.92 3.88 5.05
CA PHE A 89 -11.80 4.21 3.93
C PHE A 89 -12.13 5.71 3.89
N LEU A 90 -12.51 6.28 5.04
CA LEU A 90 -12.75 7.72 5.19
C LEU A 90 -11.50 8.54 4.85
N SER A 91 -10.32 8.08 5.27
CA SER A 91 -9.06 8.75 4.94
C SER A 91 -8.73 8.76 3.45
N GLY A 92 -9.19 7.75 2.70
CA GLY A 92 -9.09 7.71 1.24
C GLY A 92 -9.84 8.85 0.55
N PHE A 93 -11.05 9.20 1.03
CA PHE A 93 -11.82 10.31 0.47
C PHE A 93 -11.13 11.66 0.64
N LEU A 94 -10.34 11.85 1.71
CA LEU A 94 -9.58 13.08 1.92
C LEU A 94 -8.53 13.32 0.83
N TYR A 95 -8.08 12.29 0.12
CA TYR A 95 -7.15 12.43 -1.00
C TYR A 95 -7.82 12.89 -2.30
N ILE A 96 -9.10 12.57 -2.53
CA ILE A 96 -9.83 12.98 -3.73
C ILE A 96 -9.79 14.51 -3.96
N PRO A 97 -10.15 15.37 -2.98
CA PRO A 97 -10.14 16.81 -3.18
C PRO A 97 -8.71 17.35 -3.36
N ILE A 98 -7.69 16.73 -2.74
CA ILE A 98 -6.27 17.07 -2.95
C ILE A 98 -5.84 16.79 -4.41
N VAL A 99 -6.35 15.73 -5.04
CA VAL A 99 -6.01 15.39 -6.43
C VAL A 99 -6.68 16.35 -7.42
N ILE A 100 -7.94 16.66 -7.19
CA ILE A 100 -8.70 17.58 -8.04
C ILE A 100 -8.01 18.93 -8.06
N SER A 101 -7.57 19.41 -6.89
CA SER A 101 -6.87 20.67 -6.77
C SER A 101 -5.45 20.62 -7.38
N LEU A 102 -4.72 19.51 -7.25
CA LEU A 102 -3.41 19.33 -7.92
C LEU A 102 -3.51 19.39 -9.46
N LYS A 103 -4.60 18.89 -10.06
CA LYS A 103 -4.82 18.99 -11.51
C LYS A 103 -4.95 20.45 -11.98
N LYS A 104 -5.45 21.34 -11.13
CA LYS A 104 -5.59 22.78 -11.41
C LYS A 104 -4.23 23.51 -11.53
N TYR A 105 -3.17 22.98 -10.91
CA TYR A 105 -1.83 23.59 -10.88
C TYR A 105 -0.80 22.86 -11.76
N LYS A 106 -1.22 21.96 -12.65
CA LYS A 106 -0.34 21.16 -13.55
C LYS A 106 0.64 21.99 -14.39
N ASN A 107 0.33 23.26 -14.63
CA ASN A 107 1.14 24.18 -15.44
C ASN A 107 2.39 24.69 -14.71
N LEU A 108 2.50 24.47 -13.38
CA LEU A 108 3.65 24.88 -12.59
C LEU A 108 4.70 23.74 -12.51
N PRO A 109 5.98 24.01 -12.85
CA PRO A 109 7.05 22.99 -12.79
C PRO A 109 7.21 22.34 -11.39
N SER A 110 7.00 23.12 -10.33
CA SER A 110 7.02 22.63 -8.94
C SER A 110 5.88 21.65 -8.63
N ALA A 111 4.73 21.76 -9.31
CA ALA A 111 3.61 20.83 -9.19
C ALA A 111 3.84 19.52 -9.98
N GLN A 112 4.72 19.53 -10.98
CA GLN A 112 5.15 18.30 -11.65
C GLN A 112 6.02 17.42 -10.73
N GLN A 113 6.77 18.02 -9.81
CA GLN A 113 7.70 17.37 -8.88
C GLN A 113 7.12 16.94 -7.52
N SER A 114 5.80 17.05 -7.28
CA SER A 114 5.15 16.64 -6.00
C SER A 114 5.07 15.11 -5.78
N ASN A 115 6.15 14.40 -6.04
CA ASN A 115 6.27 12.93 -6.02
C ASN A 115 5.81 12.26 -4.69
N PRO A 116 6.05 12.82 -3.48
CA PRO A 116 5.64 12.18 -2.23
C PRO A 116 4.11 12.16 -2.00
N GLN A 117 3.38 13.09 -2.62
CA GLN A 117 1.92 13.18 -2.50
C GLN A 117 1.22 12.12 -3.35
N LYS A 118 1.70 11.95 -4.59
CA LYS A 118 1.19 10.93 -5.52
C LYS A 118 1.41 9.52 -4.99
N TYR A 119 2.61 9.23 -4.46
CA TYR A 119 2.96 7.94 -3.90
C TYR A 119 1.99 7.48 -2.79
N ILE A 120 1.84 8.29 -1.74
CA ILE A 120 1.00 7.92 -0.60
C ILE A 120 -0.48 7.84 -0.99
N MET A 121 -0.92 8.63 -1.96
CA MET A 121 -2.27 8.52 -2.50
C MET A 121 -2.47 7.20 -3.25
N TYR A 122 -1.60 6.83 -4.19
CA TYR A 122 -1.70 5.56 -4.91
C TYR A 122 -1.66 4.38 -3.94
N GLN A 123 -0.76 4.44 -2.96
CA GLN A 123 -0.67 3.45 -1.89
C GLN A 123 -1.99 3.34 -1.10
N THR A 124 -2.59 4.46 -0.71
CA THR A 124 -3.87 4.47 0.04
C THR A 124 -5.03 3.96 -0.82
N MET A 125 -5.10 4.35 -2.09
CA MET A 125 -6.14 3.88 -3.02
C MET A 125 -6.04 2.38 -3.31
N ILE A 126 -4.84 1.88 -3.61
CA ILE A 126 -4.61 0.44 -3.85
C ILE A 126 -4.94 -0.36 -2.59
N MET A 127 -4.57 0.15 -1.40
CA MET A 127 -4.91 -0.52 -0.15
C MET A 127 -6.42 -0.57 0.11
N ILE A 128 -7.16 0.50 -0.18
CA ILE A 128 -8.63 0.48 -0.06
C ILE A 128 -9.25 -0.51 -1.05
N ILE A 129 -8.83 -0.49 -2.31
CA ILE A 129 -9.33 -1.42 -3.35
C ILE A 129 -9.12 -2.88 -2.93
N TYR A 130 -7.94 -3.18 -2.38
CA TYR A 130 -7.60 -4.51 -1.87
C TYR A 130 -8.52 -4.97 -0.72
N ARG A 131 -9.03 -4.04 0.12
CA ARG A 131 -9.83 -4.37 1.31
C ARG A 131 -11.34 -4.40 1.09
N ILE A 132 -11.85 -3.81 0.00
CA ILE A 132 -13.29 -3.80 -0.33
C ILE A 132 -13.91 -5.21 -0.37
N PRO A 133 -13.32 -6.22 -1.06
CA PRO A 133 -13.91 -7.56 -1.13
C PRO A 133 -14.08 -8.20 0.25
N VAL A 134 -13.08 -8.05 1.13
CA VAL A 134 -13.10 -8.58 2.49
C VAL A 134 -14.17 -7.88 3.33
N MET A 135 -14.30 -6.55 3.21
CA MET A 135 -15.37 -5.82 3.92
C MET A 135 -16.77 -6.25 3.47
N ILE A 136 -16.98 -6.46 2.17
CA ILE A 136 -18.27 -6.95 1.65
C ILE A 136 -18.58 -8.33 2.21
N LEU A 137 -17.62 -9.25 2.22
CA LEU A 137 -17.80 -10.59 2.78
C LEU A 137 -18.15 -10.55 4.27
N ILE A 138 -17.49 -9.70 5.06
CA ILE A 138 -17.79 -9.55 6.49
C ILE A 138 -19.22 -9.02 6.71
N VAL A 139 -19.62 -7.99 5.96
CA VAL A 139 -20.99 -7.41 6.08
C VAL A 139 -22.05 -8.44 5.71
N ILE A 140 -21.85 -9.21 4.64
CA ILE A 140 -22.77 -10.29 4.24
C ILE A 140 -22.86 -11.36 5.33
N ASN A 141 -21.72 -11.77 5.89
CA ASN A 141 -21.71 -12.77 6.96
C ASN A 141 -22.45 -12.26 8.21
N ILE A 142 -22.23 -11.02 8.65
CA ILE A 142 -22.96 -10.43 9.78
C ILE A 142 -24.48 -10.35 9.50
N ALA A 143 -24.86 -10.07 8.26
CA ALA A 143 -26.27 -9.93 7.88
C ALA A 143 -27.00 -11.28 7.77
N ILE A 144 -26.31 -12.35 7.33
CA ILE A 144 -26.89 -13.67 7.09
C ILE A 144 -26.70 -14.60 8.30
N GLU A 145 -25.47 -14.70 8.80
CA GLU A 145 -25.08 -15.57 9.90
C GLU A 145 -24.90 -14.73 11.17
N LYS A 146 -25.77 -14.94 12.16
CA LYS A 146 -25.60 -14.33 13.49
C LYS A 146 -24.42 -14.92 14.26
N GLU A 147 -23.68 -15.86 13.68
CA GLU A 147 -22.52 -16.52 14.26
C GLU A 147 -21.21 -16.07 13.57
N TYR A 148 -20.22 -15.68 14.37
CA TYR A 148 -18.93 -15.15 13.88
C TYR A 148 -17.91 -16.25 13.52
N LYS A 149 -18.34 -17.52 13.45
CA LYS A 149 -17.42 -18.68 13.31
C LYS A 149 -16.64 -18.65 12.00
N ILE A 150 -17.33 -18.44 10.87
CA ILE A 150 -16.72 -18.35 9.54
C ILE A 150 -15.88 -17.07 9.39
N ILE A 151 -16.30 -15.97 10.02
CA ILE A 151 -15.64 -14.66 9.96
C ILE A 151 -14.19 -14.74 10.44
N TRP A 152 -13.91 -15.54 11.47
CA TRP A 152 -12.55 -15.67 12.01
C TRP A 152 -11.55 -16.26 11.01
N VAL A 153 -11.97 -17.19 10.15
CA VAL A 153 -11.11 -17.77 9.10
C VAL A 153 -10.72 -16.68 8.09
N PHE A 154 -11.65 -15.80 7.73
CA PHE A 154 -11.38 -14.67 6.86
C PHE A 154 -10.39 -13.68 7.50
N PHE A 155 -10.49 -13.41 8.80
CA PHE A 155 -9.50 -12.57 9.49
C PHE A 155 -8.10 -13.17 9.47
N LEU A 156 -7.98 -14.47 9.74
CA LEU A 156 -6.69 -15.16 9.71
C LEU A 156 -6.05 -15.12 8.32
N MET A 157 -6.84 -15.37 7.27
CA MET A 157 -6.38 -15.25 5.88
C MET A 157 -5.95 -13.82 5.56
N THR A 158 -6.75 -12.82 5.97
CA THR A 158 -6.47 -11.40 5.73
C THR A 158 -5.15 -10.98 6.39
N ASP A 159 -4.93 -11.38 7.64
CA ASP A 159 -3.71 -11.06 8.38
C ASP A 159 -2.45 -11.63 7.71
N ILE A 160 -2.51 -12.88 7.26
CA ILE A 160 -1.41 -13.51 6.51
C ILE A 160 -1.16 -12.74 5.22
N THR A 161 -2.20 -12.43 4.47
CA THR A 161 -2.05 -11.69 3.22
C THR A 161 -1.55 -10.26 3.43
N ASP A 162 -1.95 -9.58 4.49
CA ASP A 162 -1.50 -8.22 4.84
C ASP A 162 0.01 -8.16 5.06
N VAL A 163 0.61 -9.21 5.64
CA VAL A 163 2.07 -9.30 5.88
C VAL A 163 2.86 -9.22 4.57
N PHE A 164 2.32 -9.78 3.49
CA PHE A 164 2.98 -9.79 2.17
C PHE A 164 2.52 -8.64 1.27
N VAL A 165 1.22 -8.36 1.24
CA VAL A 165 0.61 -7.38 0.34
C VAL A 165 0.99 -5.96 0.74
N THR A 166 1.05 -5.64 2.04
CA THR A 166 1.41 -4.30 2.51
C THR A 166 2.80 -3.85 2.05
N PRO A 167 3.90 -4.59 2.32
CA PRO A 167 5.23 -4.19 1.83
C PRO A 167 5.32 -4.17 0.31
N PHE A 168 4.61 -5.07 -0.38
CA PHE A 168 4.53 -5.06 -1.84
C PHE A 168 3.88 -3.78 -2.37
N ILE A 169 2.71 -3.38 -1.85
CA ILE A 169 2.01 -2.15 -2.25
C ILE A 169 2.92 -0.93 -2.00
N ILE A 170 3.61 -0.88 -0.86
CA ILE A 170 4.55 0.20 -0.53
C ILE A 170 5.65 0.29 -1.60
N GLN A 171 6.29 -0.83 -1.94
CA GLN A 171 7.39 -0.86 -2.92
C GLN A 171 6.92 -0.53 -4.34
N VAL A 172 5.80 -1.12 -4.77
CA VAL A 172 5.23 -0.87 -6.10
C VAL A 172 4.81 0.59 -6.22
N SER A 173 4.11 1.14 -5.23
CA SER A 173 3.69 2.54 -5.25
C SER A 173 4.90 3.49 -5.30
N TYR A 174 5.97 3.15 -4.56
CA TYR A 174 7.21 3.93 -4.55
C TYR A 174 7.89 3.91 -5.93
N LEU A 175 8.05 2.72 -6.52
CA LEU A 175 8.64 2.55 -7.85
C LEU A 175 7.80 3.27 -8.90
N SER A 176 6.48 3.03 -8.98
CA SER A 176 5.58 3.63 -9.97
C SER A 176 5.61 5.17 -10.00
N CYS A 177 5.94 5.82 -8.89
CA CYS A 177 6.03 7.28 -8.82
C CYS A 177 7.43 7.84 -9.13
N ASN A 178 8.47 7.01 -9.13
CA ASN A 178 9.81 7.43 -9.52
C ASN A 178 10.03 7.09 -11.00
N LYS A 179 9.71 8.05 -11.87
CA LYS A 179 9.79 7.92 -13.35
C LYS A 179 11.11 7.30 -13.81
N ARG A 180 12.24 7.74 -13.24
CA ARG A 180 13.58 7.22 -13.57
C ARG A 180 13.74 5.75 -13.14
N ASN A 181 13.25 5.37 -11.97
CA ASN A 181 13.30 3.98 -11.53
C ASN A 181 12.37 3.08 -12.34
N MET A 182 11.20 3.57 -12.77
CA MET A 182 10.29 2.82 -13.65
C MET A 182 10.88 2.60 -15.04
N GLU A 183 11.52 3.61 -15.63
CA GLU A 183 12.22 3.47 -16.91
C GLU A 183 13.33 2.41 -16.82
N VAL A 184 14.09 2.39 -15.72
CA VAL A 184 15.12 1.36 -15.46
C VAL A 184 14.49 -0.03 -15.32
N VAL A 185 13.45 -0.19 -14.49
CA VAL A 185 12.78 -1.49 -14.30
C VAL A 185 12.19 -2.02 -15.61
N PHE A 186 11.53 -1.16 -16.38
CA PHE A 186 10.94 -1.52 -17.67
C PHE A 186 12.02 -1.89 -18.69
N SER A 187 13.15 -1.18 -18.72
CA SER A 187 14.28 -1.53 -19.59
C SER A 187 14.90 -2.88 -19.24
N ILE A 188 15.04 -3.22 -17.95
CA ILE A 188 15.56 -4.52 -17.49
C ILE A 188 14.61 -5.65 -17.89
N TYR A 189 13.30 -5.47 -17.66
CA TYR A 189 12.29 -6.47 -17.99
C TYR A 189 12.19 -6.68 -19.51
N THR A 190 12.21 -5.58 -20.29
CA THR A 190 12.18 -5.61 -21.75
C THR A 190 13.42 -6.31 -22.31
N ASN A 191 14.62 -5.99 -21.79
CA ASN A 191 15.86 -6.65 -22.19
C ASN A 191 15.88 -8.14 -21.82
N ARG A 192 15.36 -8.53 -20.65
CA ARG A 192 15.23 -9.94 -20.25
C ARG A 192 14.23 -10.70 -21.13
N LEU A 193 13.10 -10.09 -21.47
CA LEU A 193 12.13 -10.67 -22.41
C LEU A 193 12.73 -10.83 -23.80
N ILE A 194 13.39 -9.79 -24.34
CA ILE A 194 14.06 -9.86 -25.65
C ILE A 194 15.14 -10.94 -25.64
N THR A 195 15.92 -11.08 -24.56
CA THR A 195 16.95 -12.11 -24.44
C THR A 195 16.34 -13.51 -24.33
N PHE A 196 15.25 -13.67 -23.59
CA PHE A 196 14.53 -14.93 -23.42
C PHE A 196 13.87 -15.38 -24.74
N PHE A 197 13.15 -14.49 -25.41
CA PHE A 197 12.55 -14.74 -26.72
C PHE A 197 13.60 -14.86 -27.83
N GLY A 198 14.71 -14.14 -27.76
CA GLY A 198 15.84 -14.26 -28.69
C GLY A 198 16.56 -15.61 -28.56
N ARG A 199 16.68 -16.14 -27.33
CA ARG A 199 17.19 -17.50 -27.07
C ARG A 199 16.21 -18.58 -27.55
N LEU A 200 14.90 -18.36 -27.41
CA LEU A 200 13.85 -19.26 -27.95
C LEU A 200 13.73 -19.21 -29.47
N SER A 201 13.99 -18.06 -30.09
CA SER A 201 13.88 -17.86 -31.54
C SER A 201 15.09 -18.40 -32.33
N GLY A 202 16.12 -18.95 -31.68
CA GLY A 202 17.24 -19.63 -32.37
C GLY A 202 18.00 -18.77 -33.38
N ARG A 203 17.84 -17.44 -33.40
CA ARG A 203 18.60 -16.57 -34.30
C ARG A 203 19.98 -16.30 -33.70
N ARG A 204 20.94 -17.16 -34.06
CA ARG A 204 22.35 -16.79 -34.03
C ARG A 204 22.54 -15.63 -35.01
N ILE A 205 22.62 -14.40 -34.50
CA ILE A 205 23.13 -13.29 -35.30
C ILE A 205 24.62 -13.57 -35.46
N HIS A 206 25.03 -14.01 -36.65
CA HIS A 206 26.44 -14.12 -37.02
C HIS A 206 27.04 -12.70 -37.10
N PRO A 207 28.24 -12.46 -36.58
CA PRO A 207 28.96 -11.24 -36.88
C PRO A 207 29.28 -11.24 -38.38
N ALA A 208 28.89 -10.17 -39.08
CA ALA A 208 29.26 -9.96 -40.47
C ALA A 208 30.78 -9.79 -40.54
N SER A 209 31.46 -10.79 -41.08
CA SER A 209 32.86 -10.72 -41.50
C SER A 209 32.95 -9.91 -42.79
N ASP A 210 33.82 -8.91 -42.75
CA ASP A 210 34.66 -8.42 -43.86
C ASP A 210 33.95 -7.73 -45.04
N ILE A 211 33.76 -6.41 -44.89
CA ILE A 211 33.82 -5.47 -46.03
C ILE A 211 35.17 -4.75 -45.92
N GLU A 212 36.23 -5.43 -46.33
CA GLU A 212 37.46 -4.80 -46.81
C GLU A 212 37.94 -5.63 -47.99
N LEU A 213 37.87 -5.02 -49.18
CA LEU A 213 38.75 -5.16 -50.34
C LEU A 213 37.94 -4.94 -51.63
N VAL A 214 38.61 -4.29 -52.59
CA VAL A 214 38.14 -3.90 -53.93
C VAL A 214 37.39 -2.58 -54.00
N VAL A 215 38.11 -1.46 -53.81
CA VAL A 215 38.25 -0.42 -54.85
C VAL A 215 39.60 0.30 -54.67
N THR A 216 40.66 -0.29 -55.22
CA THR A 216 41.85 0.48 -55.65
C THR A 216 42.27 -0.04 -57.02
N SER A 217 41.62 0.48 -58.06
CA SER A 217 42.20 0.66 -59.39
C SER A 217 41.25 1.51 -60.21
N ASN A 218 41.60 2.77 -60.44
CA ASN A 218 41.73 3.29 -61.79
C ASN A 218 42.49 4.63 -61.74
N MET A 219 43.48 4.66 -62.63
CA MET A 219 44.23 5.82 -63.09
C MET A 219 43.31 6.92 -63.62
#